data_AF-W5SAG3-F1
#
_entry.id   AF-W5SAG3-F1
#
_cell.length_a   1.000
_cell.length_b   1.000
_cell.length_c   1.000
_cell.angle_alpha   90.00
_cell.angle_beta   90.00
_cell.angle_gamma   90.00
#
_symmetry.space_group_name_H-M   'P 1'
#
loop_
_entity.id
_entity.type
_entity.pdbx_description
1 polymer ?
#
loop_
_entity_poly.entity_id
_entity_poly.type
_entity_poly.pdbx_seq_one_letter_code
_entity_poly.pdbx_strand_id
1 'polypeptide(L)'
;MLNDHINYAWIEDGDVDHRWNNYGPGGTQYGMEGIASSPSNNVFAFLTFNTILSPYNRNLTYSAPESKDARSKVYLAFEYDANLIMIFGDVLNTLVPFADEFEPATNSIPNPNEYNKLLQEIADKTGEYACNYFEIAFGELIKKQNNLNSLSLDNLQALDQKFDKLIAEREMHIKDAKTTIYNDLKANKWEIKKDAAKLKDYLIKHKTKFNNSFEVVKTLAREIKNILDTI
;
A
#
# COMPACT_ATOMS: atom_id res chain seq x y z
N MET A 1 -26.05 -0.11 2.41
CA MET A 1 -24.80 0.55 2.85
C MET A 1 -23.55 -0.31 2.72
N LEU A 2 -23.60 -1.66 2.77
CA LEU A 2 -22.41 -2.47 2.42
C LEU A 2 -22.08 -2.49 0.92
N ASN A 3 -23.08 -2.40 0.03
CA ASN A 3 -22.85 -2.51 -1.42
C ASN A 3 -22.13 -1.31 -2.07
N ASP A 4 -22.18 -0.12 -1.47
CA ASP A 4 -21.59 1.08 -2.08
C ASP A 4 -20.09 1.19 -1.81
N HIS A 5 -19.58 0.51 -0.78
CA HIS A 5 -18.16 0.52 -0.38
C HIS A 5 -17.36 -0.67 -0.90
N ILE A 6 -17.98 -1.58 -1.65
CA ILE A 6 -17.38 -2.87 -2.05
C ILE A 6 -17.03 -2.92 -3.54
N ASN A 7 -17.60 -2.00 -4.34
CA ASN A 7 -17.32 -1.92 -5.76
C ASN A 7 -16.07 -1.06 -6.04
N TYR A 8 -14.94 -1.43 -5.41
CA TYR A 8 -13.63 -0.85 -5.71
C TYR A 8 -13.17 -1.09 -7.15
N ALA A 9 -13.88 -1.95 -7.90
CA ALA A 9 -13.73 -2.12 -9.34
C ALA A 9 -13.88 -0.82 -10.14
N TRP A 10 -14.51 0.21 -9.57
CA TRP A 10 -14.73 1.53 -10.20
C TRP A 10 -13.87 2.66 -9.61
N ILE A 11 -13.06 2.39 -8.57
CA ILE A 11 -12.08 3.37 -8.09
C ILE A 11 -10.85 3.27 -8.99
N GLU A 12 -11.07 3.70 -10.23
CA GLU A 12 -10.08 3.90 -11.27
C GLU A 12 -9.10 4.97 -10.80
N ASP A 13 -8.04 4.56 -10.09
CA ASP A 13 -6.92 5.42 -9.70
C ASP A 13 -7.26 6.69 -8.85
N GLY A 14 -8.50 6.91 -8.43
CA GLY A 14 -8.97 8.12 -7.74
C GLY A 14 -10.36 7.94 -7.12
N ASP A 15 -10.67 8.73 -6.08
CA ASP A 15 -11.98 8.73 -5.42
C ASP A 15 -13.14 8.98 -6.42
N VAL A 16 -14.40 8.77 -5.99
CA VAL A 16 -15.62 8.91 -6.80
C VAL A 16 -15.68 10.22 -7.63
N ASP A 17 -15.11 11.30 -7.12
CA ASP A 17 -15.05 12.62 -7.75
C ASP A 17 -14.08 12.68 -8.94
N HIS A 18 -13.20 11.69 -9.10
CA HIS A 18 -12.08 11.66 -10.06
C HIS A 18 -12.15 10.51 -11.08
N ARG A 19 -13.31 9.85 -11.21
CA ARG A 19 -13.57 8.68 -12.11
C ARG A 19 -13.23 8.84 -13.61
N TRP A 20 -12.77 10.01 -14.05
CA TRP A 20 -12.34 10.29 -15.44
C TRP A 20 -10.93 10.90 -15.53
N ASN A 21 -10.31 11.15 -14.38
CA ASN A 21 -8.94 11.62 -14.26
C ASN A 21 -8.10 10.41 -13.85
N ASN A 22 -7.55 9.69 -14.83
CA ASN A 22 -6.54 8.67 -14.55
C ASN A 22 -5.46 9.30 -13.62
N TYR A 23 -4.96 8.52 -12.66
CA TYR A 23 -3.78 8.84 -11.83
C TYR A 23 -3.96 9.77 -10.60
N GLY A 24 -5.10 9.74 -9.90
CA GLY A 24 -5.29 10.47 -8.64
C GLY A 24 -5.22 11.99 -8.81
N PRO A 25 -5.04 12.78 -7.72
CA PRO A 25 -5.02 14.24 -7.81
C PRO A 25 -3.94 14.75 -8.78
N GLY A 26 -4.37 15.44 -9.84
CA GLY A 26 -3.51 16.13 -10.79
C GLY A 26 -2.69 15.25 -11.74
N GLY A 27 -2.99 13.96 -11.86
CA GLY A 27 -2.25 13.07 -12.77
C GLY A 27 -0.88 12.62 -12.22
N THR A 28 -0.68 12.68 -10.91
CA THR A 28 0.63 12.50 -10.25
C THR A 28 0.74 11.24 -9.40
N GLN A 29 -0.28 10.38 -9.45
CA GLN A 29 -0.36 9.16 -8.63
C GLN A 29 -0.16 9.48 -7.14
N TYR A 30 -0.91 10.49 -6.66
CA TYR A 30 -0.81 11.04 -5.29
C TYR A 30 0.60 11.54 -4.93
N GLY A 31 1.29 12.14 -5.89
CA GLY A 31 2.66 12.65 -5.71
C GLY A 31 3.74 11.56 -5.69
N MET A 32 3.43 10.32 -6.06
CA MET A 32 4.41 9.22 -6.16
C MET A 32 4.89 8.98 -7.60
N GLU A 33 4.23 9.56 -8.61
CA GLU A 33 4.70 9.59 -9.99
C GLU A 33 5.29 10.95 -10.36
N GLY A 34 6.39 10.91 -11.08
CA GLY A 34 6.93 12.07 -11.78
C GLY A 34 8.40 12.27 -11.50
N ILE A 35 8.83 13.51 -11.73
CA ILE A 35 10.19 13.97 -11.52
C ILE A 35 10.12 15.22 -10.63
N ALA A 36 10.72 15.16 -9.45
CA ALA A 36 10.96 16.33 -8.62
C ALA A 36 12.19 17.10 -9.14
N SER A 37 12.02 18.40 -9.38
CA SER A 37 13.14 19.31 -9.61
C SER A 37 13.88 19.55 -8.30
N SER A 38 15.12 19.07 -8.17
CA SER A 38 15.99 19.44 -7.04
C SER A 38 16.64 20.81 -7.30
N PRO A 39 16.38 21.83 -6.47
CA PRO A 39 16.94 23.17 -6.69
C PRO A 39 18.45 23.25 -6.46
N SER A 40 19.08 22.25 -5.84
CA SER A 40 20.49 22.32 -5.46
C SER A 40 21.47 21.75 -6.48
N ASN A 41 21.06 20.84 -7.40
CA ASN A 41 22.01 20.04 -8.17
C ASN A 41 21.70 19.80 -9.66
N ASN A 42 20.67 20.40 -10.28
CA ASN A 42 20.28 20.10 -11.68
C ASN A 42 20.06 18.58 -11.95
N VAL A 43 19.70 17.80 -10.92
CA VAL A 43 19.33 16.39 -11.04
C VAL A 43 17.81 16.30 -10.93
N PHE A 44 17.21 15.73 -11.96
CA PHE A 44 15.82 15.29 -11.97
C PHE A 44 15.70 14.09 -11.03
N ALA A 45 15.12 14.26 -9.84
CA ALA A 45 14.89 13.13 -8.95
C ALA A 45 13.56 12.49 -9.35
N PHE A 46 13.58 11.22 -9.74
CA PHE A 46 12.34 10.46 -9.90
C PHE A 46 11.54 10.44 -8.59
N LEU A 47 10.23 10.21 -8.66
CA LEU A 47 9.40 9.92 -7.49
C LEU A 47 9.30 8.41 -7.26
N THR A 48 8.78 8.02 -6.10
CA THR A 48 8.84 6.64 -5.61
C THR A 48 8.42 5.62 -6.66
N PHE A 49 7.28 5.80 -7.34
CA PHE A 49 6.75 4.82 -8.29
C PHE A 49 7.56 4.69 -9.59
N ASN A 50 8.46 5.63 -9.88
CA ASN A 50 9.42 5.53 -10.98
C ASN A 50 10.71 4.79 -10.58
N THR A 51 10.92 4.50 -9.29
CA THR A 51 12.16 3.89 -8.76
C THR A 51 11.99 2.46 -8.23
N ILE A 52 10.79 1.92 -8.38
CA ILE A 52 10.42 0.55 -7.99
C ILE A 52 9.62 -0.11 -9.12
N LEU A 53 9.66 -1.43 -9.17
CA LEU A 53 9.08 -2.24 -10.24
C LEU A 53 7.77 -2.87 -9.79
N SER A 54 6.80 -3.01 -10.68
CA SER A 54 5.53 -3.67 -10.36
C SER A 54 5.76 -5.14 -9.96
N PRO A 55 5.12 -5.63 -8.88
CA PRO A 55 5.21 -7.03 -8.48
C PRO A 55 4.54 -7.97 -9.48
N TYR A 56 3.63 -7.45 -10.32
CA TYR A 56 2.89 -8.21 -11.33
C TYR A 56 3.56 -8.19 -12.72
N ASN A 57 4.39 -7.18 -12.99
CA ASN A 57 5.23 -7.13 -14.19
C ASN A 57 6.55 -6.40 -13.88
N ARG A 58 7.61 -7.18 -13.65
CA ARG A 58 8.91 -6.66 -13.21
C ARG A 58 9.71 -5.91 -14.30
N ASN A 59 9.17 -5.81 -15.50
CA ASN A 59 9.76 -4.99 -16.57
C ASN A 59 9.17 -3.57 -16.59
N LEU A 60 8.19 -3.28 -15.73
CA LEU A 60 7.51 -2.01 -15.65
C LEU A 60 7.66 -1.41 -14.25
N THR A 61 7.79 -0.09 -14.19
CA THR A 61 7.73 0.64 -12.93
C THR A 61 6.31 0.61 -12.36
N TYR A 62 6.15 0.92 -11.08
CA TYR A 62 4.82 1.16 -10.51
C TYR A 62 4.08 2.30 -11.24
N SER A 63 4.80 3.29 -11.78
CA SER A 63 4.22 4.42 -12.48
C SER A 63 3.63 4.10 -13.85
N ALA A 64 4.05 2.99 -14.48
CA ALA A 64 3.58 2.61 -15.81
C ALA A 64 2.04 2.43 -15.83
N PRO A 65 1.33 2.86 -16.89
CA PRO A 65 -0.13 2.70 -16.99
C PRO A 65 -0.62 1.26 -16.75
N GLU A 66 0.13 0.27 -17.23
CA GLU A 66 -0.17 -1.16 -17.10
C GLU A 66 0.02 -1.68 -15.67
N SER A 67 0.77 -0.97 -14.82
CA SER A 67 1.00 -1.30 -13.41
C SER A 67 -0.12 -0.80 -12.48
N LYS A 68 -1.27 -0.40 -13.03
CA LYS A 68 -2.42 0.11 -12.27
C LYS A 68 -2.89 -0.83 -11.15
N ASP A 69 -2.86 -2.15 -11.36
CA ASP A 69 -3.31 -3.11 -10.35
C ASP A 69 -2.41 -3.03 -9.11
N ALA A 70 -1.09 -2.95 -9.29
CA ALA A 70 -0.13 -2.77 -8.21
C ALA A 70 -0.36 -1.48 -7.42
N ARG A 71 -0.55 -0.36 -8.11
CA ARG A 71 -0.84 0.93 -7.46
C ARG A 71 -2.16 0.89 -6.71
N SER A 72 -3.20 0.31 -7.29
CA SER A 72 -4.52 0.22 -6.68
C SER A 72 -4.48 -0.50 -5.33
N LYS A 73 -3.64 -1.53 -5.18
CA LYS A 73 -3.48 -2.21 -3.88
C LYS A 73 -2.83 -1.31 -2.83
N VAL A 74 -1.85 -0.50 -3.22
CA VAL A 74 -1.23 0.47 -2.31
C VAL A 74 -2.27 1.50 -1.85
N TYR A 75 -3.09 2.03 -2.76
CA TYR A 75 -4.14 2.99 -2.40
C TYR A 75 -5.23 2.37 -1.53
N LEU A 76 -5.64 1.15 -1.86
CA LEU A 76 -6.64 0.40 -1.11
C LEU A 76 -6.18 0.09 0.33
N ALA A 77 -4.87 -0.08 0.58
CA ALA A 77 -4.33 -0.22 1.93
C ALA A 77 -4.66 0.98 2.84
N PHE A 78 -4.88 2.15 2.23
CA PHE A 78 -5.31 3.39 2.89
C PHE A 78 -6.77 3.73 2.62
N GLU A 79 -7.54 2.78 2.07
CA GLU A 79 -8.95 2.95 1.72
C GLU A 79 -9.23 4.14 0.83
N TYR A 80 -8.28 4.46 -0.05
CA TYR A 80 -8.36 5.64 -0.91
C TYR A 80 -8.50 6.98 -0.15
N ASP A 81 -8.12 7.04 1.14
CA ASP A 81 -7.94 8.30 1.86
C ASP A 81 -6.76 9.05 1.22
N ALA A 82 -7.07 9.99 0.34
CA ALA A 82 -6.09 10.73 -0.45
C ALA A 82 -5.01 11.42 0.42
N ASN A 83 -5.39 11.93 1.60
CA ASN A 83 -4.44 12.57 2.50
C ASN A 83 -3.43 11.56 3.03
N LEU A 84 -3.87 10.36 3.40
CA LEU A 84 -2.96 9.31 3.85
C LEU A 84 -2.05 8.80 2.74
N ILE A 85 -2.57 8.65 1.53
CA ILE A 85 -1.78 8.18 0.39
C ILE A 85 -0.70 9.21 0.04
N MET A 86 -1.03 10.50 0.00
CA MET A 86 -0.03 11.55 -0.24
C MET A 86 1.02 11.60 0.87
N ILE A 87 0.61 11.48 2.13
CA ILE A 87 1.53 11.42 3.28
C ILE A 87 2.49 10.24 3.15
N PHE A 88 1.97 9.06 2.79
CA PHE A 88 2.79 7.88 2.56
C PHE A 88 3.78 8.12 1.42
N GLY A 89 3.32 8.68 0.30
CA GLY A 89 4.16 9.07 -0.82
C GLY A 89 5.28 10.03 -0.42
N ASP A 90 4.96 11.08 0.33
CA ASP A 90 5.94 12.08 0.81
C ASP A 90 7.05 11.45 1.68
N VAL A 91 6.68 10.51 2.56
CA VAL A 91 7.65 9.77 3.38
C VAL A 91 8.60 8.99 2.48
N LEU A 92 8.07 8.23 1.52
CA LEU A 92 8.88 7.40 0.63
C LEU A 92 9.75 8.23 -0.31
N ASN A 93 9.20 9.33 -0.86
CA ASN A 93 9.90 10.24 -1.75
C ASN A 93 11.16 10.86 -1.12
N THR A 94 11.25 10.94 0.21
CA THR A 94 12.44 11.44 0.92
C THR A 94 13.66 10.51 0.74
N LEU A 95 13.44 9.22 0.45
CA LEU A 95 14.51 8.25 0.21
C LEU A 95 14.94 8.17 -1.27
N VAL A 96 14.09 8.63 -2.19
CA VAL A 96 14.29 8.44 -3.62
C VAL A 96 15.59 9.05 -4.17
N PRO A 97 16.07 10.23 -3.72
CA PRO A 97 17.36 10.78 -4.18
C PRO A 97 18.58 9.89 -3.93
N PHE A 98 18.43 8.83 -3.12
CA PHE A 98 19.47 7.87 -2.78
C PHE A 98 19.27 6.50 -3.46
N ALA A 99 18.16 6.32 -4.19
CA ALA A 99 17.86 5.12 -4.95
C ALA A 99 18.42 5.24 -6.38
N ASP A 100 18.75 4.10 -6.99
CA ASP A 100 19.15 4.04 -8.39
C ASP A 100 17.93 4.16 -9.31
N GLU A 101 18.13 4.77 -10.47
CA GLU A 101 17.06 5.08 -11.42
C GLU A 101 16.64 3.87 -12.25
N PHE A 102 15.39 3.86 -12.69
CA PHE A 102 14.92 2.95 -13.72
C PHE A 102 15.47 3.36 -15.08
N GLU A 103 16.07 2.42 -15.81
CA GLU A 103 16.60 2.62 -17.15
C GLU A 103 15.59 2.13 -18.20
N PRO A 104 14.94 3.04 -18.97
CA PRO A 104 13.93 2.65 -19.95
C PRO A 104 14.49 1.80 -21.10
N ALA A 105 15.77 1.96 -21.44
CA ALA A 105 16.40 1.21 -22.52
C ALA A 105 16.50 -0.30 -22.22
N THR A 106 16.66 -0.65 -20.94
CA THR A 106 16.82 -2.03 -20.47
C THR A 106 15.58 -2.56 -19.73
N ASN A 107 14.56 -1.72 -19.54
CA ASN A 107 13.36 -2.00 -18.75
C ASN A 107 13.70 -2.54 -17.35
N SER A 108 14.72 -1.98 -16.72
CA SER A 108 15.25 -2.50 -15.46
C SER A 108 15.84 -1.40 -14.58
N ILE A 109 16.12 -1.72 -13.33
CA ILE A 109 17.01 -0.95 -12.46
C ILE A 109 18.31 -1.78 -12.41
N PRO A 110 19.37 -1.42 -13.16
CA PRO A 110 20.50 -2.32 -13.38
C PRO A 110 21.24 -2.72 -12.09
N ASN A 111 21.38 -1.80 -11.15
CA ASN A 111 22.11 -1.99 -9.89
C ASN A 111 21.27 -1.51 -8.70
N PRO A 112 20.15 -2.17 -8.34
CA PRO A 112 19.26 -1.66 -7.31
C PRO A 112 19.94 -1.70 -5.94
N ASN A 113 20.08 -0.53 -5.32
CA ASN A 113 20.71 -0.40 -4.01
C ASN A 113 19.75 -0.68 -2.84
N GLU A 114 20.20 -0.42 -1.62
CA GLU A 114 19.40 -0.67 -0.40
C GLU A 114 18.13 0.21 -0.30
N TYR A 115 18.15 1.41 -0.87
CA TYR A 115 17.00 2.31 -0.89
C TYR A 115 15.94 1.81 -1.87
N ASN A 116 16.33 1.37 -3.09
CA ASN A 116 15.39 0.72 -4.01
C ASN A 116 14.71 -0.49 -3.35
N LYS A 117 15.49 -1.34 -2.67
CA LYS A 117 14.99 -2.54 -2.00
C LYS A 117 14.01 -2.19 -0.87
N LEU A 118 14.33 -1.19 -0.06
CA LEU A 118 13.45 -0.75 1.03
C LEU A 118 12.13 -0.17 0.49
N LEU A 119 12.21 0.71 -0.52
CA LEU A 119 11.03 1.29 -1.17
C LEU A 119 10.15 0.21 -1.79
N GLN A 120 10.74 -0.72 -2.54
CA GLN A 120 10.05 -1.85 -3.17
C GLN A 120 9.35 -2.71 -2.11
N GLU A 121 10.07 -3.07 -1.04
CA GLU A 121 9.51 -3.93 -0.01
C GLU A 121 8.35 -3.28 0.73
N ILE A 122 8.44 -1.99 1.05
CA ILE A 122 7.34 -1.26 1.69
C ILE A 122 6.11 -1.22 0.77
N ALA A 123 6.28 -0.91 -0.51
CA ALA A 123 5.18 -0.88 -1.48
C ALA A 123 4.53 -2.26 -1.65
N ASP A 124 5.35 -3.30 -1.87
CA ASP A 124 4.87 -4.68 -2.07
C ASP A 124 4.14 -5.20 -0.83
N LYS A 125 4.68 -4.97 0.36
CA LYS A 125 4.04 -5.39 1.61
C LYS A 125 2.74 -4.65 1.89
N THR A 126 2.68 -3.36 1.55
CA THR A 126 1.44 -2.57 1.64
C THR A 126 0.38 -3.11 0.69
N GLY A 127 0.76 -3.45 -0.55
CA GLY A 127 -0.13 -4.10 -1.50
C GLY A 127 -0.59 -5.50 -1.07
N GLU A 128 0.33 -6.32 -0.53
CA GLU A 128 0.01 -7.65 0.04
C GLU A 128 -0.99 -7.53 1.19
N TYR A 129 -0.82 -6.54 2.08
CA TYR A 129 -1.78 -6.27 3.15
C TYR A 129 -3.18 -5.99 2.59
N ALA A 130 -3.30 -5.07 1.62
CA ALA A 130 -4.58 -4.73 1.02
C ALA A 130 -5.27 -5.93 0.35
N CYS A 131 -4.50 -6.74 -0.40
CA CYS A 131 -5.01 -7.96 -1.03
C CYS A 131 -5.57 -8.94 0.00
N ASN A 132 -4.81 -9.23 1.07
CA ASN A 132 -5.27 -10.14 2.13
C ASN A 132 -6.50 -9.61 2.86
N TYR A 133 -6.50 -8.32 3.24
CA TYR A 133 -7.60 -7.72 3.97
C TYR A 133 -8.86 -7.62 3.11
N PHE A 134 -8.80 -6.91 1.98
CA PHE A 134 -10.00 -6.56 1.20
C PHE A 134 -10.41 -7.65 0.23
N GLU A 135 -9.47 -8.27 -0.48
CA GLU A 135 -9.82 -9.17 -1.59
C GLU A 135 -9.99 -10.62 -1.13
N ILE A 136 -9.14 -11.07 -0.20
CA ILE A 136 -9.21 -12.44 0.31
C ILE A 136 -10.23 -12.54 1.44
N ALA A 137 -10.11 -11.75 2.51
CA ALA A 137 -11.03 -11.90 3.64
C ALA A 137 -12.44 -11.41 3.28
N PHE A 138 -12.59 -10.11 2.99
CA PHE A 138 -13.90 -9.52 2.68
C PHE A 138 -14.42 -9.96 1.31
N GLY A 139 -13.57 -9.99 0.28
CA GLY A 139 -13.98 -10.39 -1.07
C GLY A 139 -14.56 -11.81 -1.12
N GLU A 140 -14.00 -12.78 -0.39
CA GLU A 140 -14.58 -14.12 -0.30
C GLU A 140 -15.91 -14.13 0.47
N LEU A 141 -16.02 -13.35 1.55
CA LEU A 141 -17.28 -13.22 2.29
C LEU A 141 -18.40 -12.71 1.38
N ILE A 142 -18.12 -11.67 0.58
CA ILE A 142 -19.10 -11.04 -0.30
C ILE A 142 -19.56 -12.02 -1.39
N LYS A 143 -18.62 -12.78 -1.99
CA LYS A 143 -18.95 -13.81 -3.00
C LYS A 143 -19.90 -14.88 -2.45
N LYS A 144 -19.79 -15.20 -1.16
CA LYS A 144 -20.49 -16.32 -0.51
C LYS A 144 -21.58 -15.89 0.48
N GLN A 145 -21.88 -14.60 0.57
CA GLN A 145 -22.79 -14.04 1.59
C GLN A 145 -24.19 -14.68 1.59
N ASN A 146 -24.68 -15.07 0.41
CA ASN A 146 -26.00 -15.67 0.24
C ASN A 146 -26.05 -17.13 0.71
N ASN A 147 -24.90 -17.77 0.93
CA ASN A 147 -24.78 -19.15 1.36
C ASN A 147 -24.35 -19.27 2.83
N LEU A 148 -24.22 -18.17 3.58
CA LEU A 148 -23.74 -18.22 4.97
C LEU A 148 -24.63 -19.07 5.89
N ASN A 149 -25.90 -19.23 5.55
CA ASN A 149 -26.85 -20.06 6.29
C ASN A 149 -26.56 -21.58 6.20
N SER A 150 -25.67 -22.03 5.31
CA SER A 150 -25.23 -23.43 5.26
C SER A 150 -24.05 -23.72 6.19
N LEU A 151 -23.41 -22.71 6.78
CA LEU A 151 -22.38 -22.88 7.79
C LEU A 151 -22.99 -23.35 9.12
N SER A 152 -22.23 -24.17 9.86
CA SER A 152 -22.55 -24.49 11.25
C SER A 152 -22.47 -23.24 12.14
N LEU A 153 -23.13 -23.27 13.29
CA LEU A 153 -23.04 -22.20 14.29
C LEU A 153 -21.58 -21.95 14.71
N ASP A 154 -20.80 -23.00 14.93
CA ASP A 154 -19.38 -22.89 15.31
C ASP A 154 -18.55 -22.19 14.23
N ASN A 155 -18.80 -22.49 12.95
CA ASN A 155 -18.13 -21.83 11.84
C ASN A 155 -18.53 -20.35 11.72
N LEU A 156 -19.81 -20.04 11.93
CA LEU A 156 -20.30 -18.65 11.96
C LEU A 156 -19.65 -17.84 13.09
N GLN A 157 -19.57 -18.41 14.30
CA GLN A 157 -18.89 -17.79 15.44
C GLN A 157 -17.39 -17.61 15.19
N ALA A 158 -16.73 -18.61 14.60
CA ALA A 158 -15.32 -18.52 14.26
C ALA A 158 -15.05 -17.44 13.19
N LEU A 159 -15.96 -17.29 12.21
CA LEU A 159 -15.89 -16.27 11.17
C LEU A 159 -16.02 -14.87 11.77
N ASP A 160 -17.03 -14.66 12.64
CA ASP A 160 -17.28 -13.41 13.36
C ASP A 160 -16.06 -12.96 14.17
N GLN A 161 -15.53 -13.84 15.01
CA GLN A 161 -14.32 -13.57 15.82
C GLN A 161 -13.08 -13.25 14.98
N LYS A 162 -12.96 -13.81 13.78
CA LYS A 162 -11.84 -13.54 12.89
C LYS A 162 -11.97 -12.18 12.22
N PHE A 163 -13.17 -11.80 11.80
CA PHE A 163 -13.41 -10.45 11.26
C PHE A 163 -13.23 -9.38 12.34
N ASP A 164 -13.65 -9.62 13.58
CA ASP A 164 -13.38 -8.71 14.70
C ASP A 164 -11.88 -8.46 14.90
N LYS A 165 -11.08 -9.55 14.91
CA LYS A 165 -9.61 -9.43 14.99
C LYS A 165 -9.02 -8.72 13.79
N LEU A 166 -9.52 -9.01 12.59
CA LEU A 166 -9.06 -8.40 11.35
C LEU A 166 -9.29 -6.88 11.38
N ILE A 167 -10.47 -6.43 11.81
CA ILE A 167 -10.82 -5.01 11.98
C ILE A 167 -9.92 -4.35 13.03
N ALA A 168 -9.68 -5.03 14.16
CA ALA A 168 -8.80 -4.50 15.21
C ALA A 168 -7.35 -4.29 14.72
N GLU A 169 -6.80 -5.22 13.94
CA GLU A 169 -5.46 -5.06 13.33
C GLU A 169 -5.43 -3.85 12.39
N ARG A 170 -6.45 -3.68 11.54
CA ARG A 170 -6.58 -2.51 10.66
C ARG A 170 -6.62 -1.19 11.45
N GLU A 171 -7.44 -1.12 12.50
CA GLU A 171 -7.54 0.10 13.32
C GLU A 171 -6.20 0.46 13.96
N MET A 172 -5.48 -0.55 14.47
CA MET A 172 -4.14 -0.37 15.03
C MET A 172 -3.16 0.15 13.96
N HIS A 173 -3.18 -0.41 12.75
CA HIS A 173 -2.32 0.01 11.65
C HIS A 173 -2.56 1.44 11.20
N ILE A 174 -3.82 1.81 10.95
CA ILE A 174 -4.19 3.17 10.52
C ILE A 174 -3.78 4.16 11.60
N LYS A 175 -4.00 3.82 12.87
CA LYS A 175 -3.55 4.63 14.00
C LYS A 175 -2.03 4.78 13.98
N ASP A 176 -1.27 3.69 13.91
CA ASP A 176 0.20 3.76 13.89
C ASP A 176 0.77 4.58 12.73
N ALA A 177 0.21 4.40 11.52
CA ALA A 177 0.62 5.17 10.35
C ALA A 177 0.35 6.67 10.53
N LYS A 178 -0.86 7.03 10.99
CA LYS A 178 -1.26 8.43 11.24
C LYS A 178 -0.52 9.06 12.41
N THR A 179 -0.42 8.36 13.55
CA THR A 179 -0.01 8.97 14.81
C THR A 179 1.48 8.86 15.09
N THR A 180 2.14 7.85 14.54
CA THR A 180 3.56 7.57 14.84
C THR A 180 4.43 8.03 13.69
N ILE A 181 4.30 7.42 12.51
CA ILE A 181 5.19 7.70 11.38
C ILE A 181 5.00 9.13 10.88
N TYR A 182 3.77 9.52 10.57
CA TYR A 182 3.52 10.83 10.00
C TYR A 182 3.85 11.98 10.97
N ASN A 183 3.44 11.86 12.24
CA ASN A 183 3.72 12.90 13.22
C ASN A 183 5.21 13.03 13.53
N ASP A 184 5.94 11.92 13.66
CA ASP A 184 7.39 11.95 13.88
C ASP A 184 8.10 12.61 12.68
N LEU A 185 7.66 12.33 11.45
CA LEU A 185 8.20 12.95 10.24
C LEU A 185 7.87 14.45 10.16
N LYS A 186 6.62 14.84 10.42
CA LYS A 186 6.17 16.24 10.42
C LYS A 186 6.89 17.07 11.47
N ALA A 187 7.10 16.50 12.66
CA ALA A 187 7.86 17.15 13.73
C ALA A 187 9.37 17.16 13.47
N ASN A 188 9.86 16.54 12.38
CA ASN A 188 11.28 16.29 12.12
C ASN A 188 11.98 15.69 13.35
N LYS A 189 11.28 14.79 14.04
CA LYS A 189 11.78 14.16 15.26
C LYS A 189 13.01 13.34 14.91
N TRP A 190 14.08 13.49 15.68
CA TRP A 190 15.39 12.88 15.41
C TRP A 190 15.97 13.21 14.02
N GLU A 191 15.55 14.32 13.41
CA GLU A 191 16.06 14.81 12.11
C GLU A 191 15.73 13.90 10.90
N ILE A 192 14.75 13.00 11.03
CA ILE A 192 14.39 12.05 9.97
C ILE A 192 13.84 12.70 8.68
N LYS A 193 13.49 13.99 8.69
CA LYS A 193 13.10 14.72 7.47
C LYS A 193 14.31 15.27 6.70
N LYS A 194 15.46 15.45 7.37
CA LYS A 194 16.65 16.11 6.82
C LYS A 194 17.79 15.14 6.50
N ASP A 195 17.71 13.92 7.02
CA ASP A 195 18.74 12.90 6.88
C ASP A 195 18.10 11.58 6.45
N ALA A 196 18.35 11.19 5.20
CA ALA A 196 17.77 9.99 4.61
C ALA A 196 18.32 8.69 5.24
N ALA A 197 19.55 8.70 5.78
CA ALA A 197 20.07 7.54 6.50
C ALA A 197 19.29 7.34 7.81
N LYS A 198 19.01 8.43 8.54
CA LYS A 198 18.16 8.37 9.74
C LYS A 198 16.73 7.96 9.42
N LEU A 199 16.16 8.43 8.30
CA LEU A 199 14.84 7.98 7.85
C LEU A 199 14.82 6.50 7.49
N LYS A 200 15.83 6.01 6.77
CA LYS A 200 16.00 4.59 6.44
C LYS A 200 16.02 3.74 7.71
N ASP A 201 16.85 4.11 8.68
CA ASP A 201 16.96 3.38 9.96
C ASP A 201 15.64 3.44 10.76
N TYR A 202 14.97 4.60 10.76
CA TYR A 202 13.66 4.77 11.39
C TYR A 202 12.62 3.84 10.76
N LEU A 203 12.54 3.77 9.44
CA LEU A 203 11.60 2.92 8.71
C LEU A 203 11.93 1.44 8.92
N ILE A 204 13.20 1.03 8.89
CA ILE A 204 13.63 -0.34 9.20
C ILE A 204 13.19 -0.76 10.60
N LYS A 205 13.34 0.12 11.59
CA LYS A 205 12.91 -0.14 12.98
C LYS A 205 11.40 -0.33 13.09
N HIS A 206 10.61 0.49 12.40
CA HIS A 206 9.15 0.41 12.46
C HIS A 206 8.59 -0.72 11.59
N LYS A 207 9.28 -1.08 10.51
CA LYS A 207 8.89 -2.15 9.58
C LYS A 207 8.62 -3.48 10.28
N THR A 208 9.39 -3.87 11.30
CA THR A 208 9.13 -5.13 12.03
C THR A 208 7.72 -5.17 12.62
N LYS A 209 7.23 -4.05 13.16
CA LYS A 209 5.88 -3.95 13.70
C LYS A 209 4.81 -4.13 12.60
N PHE A 210 4.98 -3.43 11.48
CA PHE A 210 4.06 -3.54 10.34
C PHE A 210 4.07 -4.93 9.73
N ASN A 211 5.25 -5.53 9.51
CA ASN A 211 5.38 -6.87 8.98
C ASN A 211 4.69 -7.92 9.86
N ASN A 212 4.87 -7.85 11.18
CA ASN A 212 4.22 -8.79 12.09
C ASN A 212 2.69 -8.74 11.94
N SER A 213 2.13 -7.53 11.90
CA SER A 213 0.69 -7.35 11.83
C SER A 213 0.13 -7.66 10.42
N PHE A 214 0.91 -7.44 9.34
CA PHE A 214 0.58 -7.95 8.00
C PHE A 214 0.54 -9.48 7.92
N GLU A 215 1.45 -10.19 8.60
CA GLU A 215 1.40 -11.65 8.68
C GLU A 215 0.19 -12.15 9.50
N VAL A 216 -0.24 -11.42 10.53
CA VAL A 216 -1.50 -11.71 11.25
C VAL A 216 -2.69 -11.57 10.31
N VAL A 217 -2.79 -10.46 9.56
CA VAL A 217 -3.85 -10.20 8.58
C VAL A 217 -3.89 -11.29 7.51
N LYS A 218 -2.73 -11.69 6.97
CA LYS A 218 -2.61 -12.79 6.01
C LYS A 218 -3.09 -14.13 6.57
N THR A 219 -2.76 -14.41 7.83
CA THR A 219 -3.22 -15.63 8.51
C THR A 219 -4.73 -15.62 8.68
N LEU A 220 -5.28 -14.52 9.23
CA LEU A 220 -6.73 -14.36 9.40
C LEU A 220 -7.48 -14.47 8.07
N ALA A 221 -6.98 -13.82 7.02
CA ALA A 221 -7.58 -13.88 5.68
C ALA A 221 -7.63 -15.31 5.14
N ARG A 222 -6.56 -16.09 5.32
CA ARG A 222 -6.53 -17.51 4.93
C ARG A 222 -7.52 -18.34 5.74
N GLU A 223 -7.58 -18.13 7.05
CA GLU A 223 -8.51 -18.88 7.90
C GLU A 223 -9.99 -18.55 7.58
N ILE A 224 -10.30 -17.27 7.35
CA ILE A 224 -11.61 -16.80 6.88
C ILE A 224 -11.96 -17.49 5.56
N LYS A 225 -11.04 -17.45 4.58
CA LYS A 225 -11.23 -18.10 3.29
C LYS A 225 -11.50 -19.60 3.46
N ASN A 226 -10.74 -20.30 4.31
CA ASN A 226 -10.93 -21.74 4.53
C ASN A 226 -12.31 -22.08 5.10
N ILE A 227 -12.86 -21.26 6.00
CA ILE A 227 -14.24 -21.44 6.51
C ILE A 227 -15.23 -21.26 5.35
N LEU A 228 -15.07 -20.19 4.59
CA LEU A 228 -15.96 -19.84 3.48
C LEU A 228 -15.86 -20.83 2.31
N ASP A 229 -14.72 -21.47 2.06
CA ASP A 229 -14.55 -22.49 1.03
C ASP A 229 -15.41 -23.75 1.26
N THR A 230 -16.01 -23.89 2.45
CA THR A 230 -16.94 -25.00 2.75
C THR A 230 -18.35 -24.79 2.17
N ILE A 231 -18.65 -23.60 1.62
CA ILE A 231 -19.98 -23.19 1.12
C ILE A 231 -20.01 -22.61 -0.29
#